data_AF-A0A1F9USJ6-F1
#
_entry.id   AF-A0A1F9USJ6-F1
#
_cell.length_a   1.000
_cell.length_b   1.000
_cell.length_c   1.000
_cell.angle_alpha   90.00
_cell.angle_beta   90.00
_cell.angle_gamma   90.00
#
_symmetry.space_group_name_H-M   'P 1'
#
loop_
_entity.id
_entity.type
_entity.pdbx_description
1 polymer ?
#
loop_
_entity_poly.entity_id
_entity_poly.type
_entity_poly.pdbx_seq_one_letter_code
_entity_poly.pdbx_strand_id
1 'polypeptide(L)'
;MIVRKVGRREGPGAAREAQPPTVLDERSPLTAAYRHAIERYLPRRYPGRIAVIRAAETHSARPDLGWASLADEVEVHLVPGDHLTSITRHAEAVGERLRACLRGTQSR
;
A
#
# COMPACT_ATOMS: atom_id res chain seq x y z
N MET A 1 63.03 2.90 -21.43
CA MET A 1 61.84 3.65 -20.98
C MET A 1 60.65 2.69 -21.00
N ILE A 2 60.14 2.33 -19.83
CA ILE A 2 59.07 1.34 -19.62
C ILE A 2 57.73 2.07 -19.68
N VAL A 3 56.76 1.60 -20.47
CA VAL A 3 55.35 1.64 -20.06
C VAL A 3 54.60 0.42 -20.60
N ARG A 4 54.10 -0.38 -19.67
CA ARG A 4 53.23 -1.54 -19.88
C ARG A 4 51.82 -1.05 -20.25
N LYS A 5 51.22 -1.56 -21.32
CA LYS A 5 49.78 -1.37 -21.58
C LYS A 5 49.00 -2.43 -20.80
N VAL A 6 48.52 -2.03 -19.63
CA VAL A 6 47.61 -2.82 -18.79
C VAL A 6 46.32 -3.06 -19.57
N GLY A 7 45.98 -4.35 -19.75
CA GLY A 7 44.69 -4.78 -20.27
C GLY A 7 43.57 -4.30 -19.35
N ARG A 8 42.54 -3.72 -19.97
CA ARG A 8 41.31 -3.28 -19.33
C ARG A 8 40.68 -4.50 -18.63
N ARG A 9 40.63 -4.48 -17.30
CA ARG A 9 39.88 -5.47 -16.52
C ARG A 9 38.39 -5.25 -16.77
N GLU A 10 37.71 -6.29 -17.23
CA GLU A 10 36.25 -6.32 -17.22
C GLU A 10 35.78 -6.30 -15.77
N GLY A 11 34.94 -5.32 -15.43
CA GLY A 11 34.38 -5.17 -14.09
C GLY A 11 33.36 -6.27 -13.78
N PRO A 12 33.18 -6.64 -12.51
CA PRO A 12 32.27 -7.70 -12.12
C PRO A 12 30.83 -7.23 -12.29
N GLY A 13 30.01 -8.10 -12.89
CA GLY A 13 28.56 -8.18 -12.69
C GLY A 13 27.81 -6.87 -12.91
N ALA A 14 27.36 -6.64 -14.15
CA ALA A 14 26.12 -5.91 -14.33
C ALA A 14 25.07 -6.64 -13.48
N ALA A 15 24.73 -6.05 -12.32
CA ALA A 15 23.61 -6.48 -11.53
C ALA A 15 22.46 -6.60 -12.53
N ARG A 16 21.91 -7.81 -12.70
CA ARG A 16 20.65 -7.95 -13.44
C ARG A 16 19.73 -6.97 -12.76
N GLU A 17 19.42 -5.89 -13.46
CA GLU A 17 18.52 -4.87 -12.99
C GLU A 17 17.26 -5.62 -12.60
N ALA A 18 17.03 -5.75 -11.30
CA ALA A 18 15.90 -6.50 -10.80
C ALA A 18 14.70 -5.74 -11.34
N GLN A 19 14.03 -6.32 -12.33
CA GLN A 19 12.80 -5.77 -12.86
C GLN A 19 11.90 -5.53 -11.65
N PRO A 20 11.44 -4.29 -11.42
CA PRO A 20 10.57 -4.00 -10.30
C PRO A 20 9.44 -5.03 -10.36
N PRO A 21 9.02 -5.64 -9.23
CA PRO A 21 7.94 -6.63 -9.26
C PRO A 21 6.76 -5.99 -9.96
N THR A 22 6.61 -6.34 -11.23
CA THR A 22 5.70 -5.67 -12.13
C THR A 22 4.38 -6.32 -11.82
N VAL A 23 3.48 -5.55 -11.19
CA VAL A 23 2.04 -5.82 -10.98
C VAL A 23 1.73 -7.31 -10.89
N LEU A 24 1.48 -7.84 -9.68
CA LEU A 24 1.11 -9.25 -9.45
C LEU A 24 0.28 -9.77 -10.62
N ASP A 25 0.85 -10.72 -11.38
CA ASP A 25 0.18 -11.27 -12.55
C ASP A 25 -1.20 -11.76 -12.10
N GLU A 26 -2.25 -11.13 -12.62
CA GLU A 26 -3.63 -11.41 -12.22
C GLU A 26 -4.05 -12.85 -12.51
N ARG A 27 -3.31 -13.52 -13.40
CA ARG A 27 -3.50 -14.91 -13.79
C ARG A 27 -2.61 -15.87 -13.01
N SER A 28 -1.73 -15.35 -12.14
CA SER A 28 -0.86 -16.19 -11.33
C SER A 28 -1.68 -16.97 -10.29
N PRO A 29 -1.26 -18.22 -9.97
CA PRO A 29 -1.86 -18.99 -8.87
C PRO A 29 -1.82 -18.23 -7.53
N LEU A 30 -0.81 -17.38 -7.31
CA LEU A 30 -0.68 -16.56 -6.12
C LEU A 30 -1.82 -15.54 -6.01
N THR A 31 -2.12 -14.83 -7.09
CA THR A 31 -3.24 -13.86 -7.12
C THR A 31 -4.57 -14.58 -6.89
N ALA A 32 -4.78 -15.76 -7.50
CA ALA A 32 -5.98 -16.56 -7.28
C ALA A 32 -6.12 -17.01 -5.82
N ALA A 33 -5.04 -17.50 -5.20
CA ALA A 33 -5.02 -17.89 -3.79
C ALA A 33 -5.28 -16.71 -2.85
N TYR A 34 -4.70 -15.54 -3.14
CA TYR A 34 -4.92 -14.31 -2.37
C TYR A 34 -6.39 -13.86 -2.43
N ARG A 35 -6.98 -13.78 -3.63
CA ARG A 35 -8.42 -13.45 -3.80
C ARG A 35 -9.30 -14.41 -3.03
N HIS A 36 -9.02 -15.71 -3.16
CA HIS A 36 -9.75 -16.76 -2.47
C HIS A 36 -9.72 -16.62 -0.94
N ALA A 37 -8.55 -16.26 -0.38
CA ALA A 37 -8.41 -16.04 1.05
C ALA A 37 -9.21 -14.83 1.53
N ILE A 38 -9.21 -13.72 0.77
CA ILE A 38 -9.95 -12.50 1.12
C ILE A 38 -11.46 -12.72 1.02
N GLU A 39 -11.94 -13.35 -0.06
CA GLU A 39 -13.37 -13.59 -0.29
C GLU A 39 -14.02 -14.47 0.80
N ARG A 40 -13.24 -15.37 1.40
CA ARG A 40 -13.71 -16.30 2.44
C ARG A 40 -13.47 -15.81 3.86
N TYR A 41 -12.76 -14.68 4.03
CA TYR A 41 -12.46 -14.16 5.34
C TYR A 41 -13.72 -13.54 5.97
N LEU A 42 -14.14 -14.09 7.11
CA LEU A 42 -15.24 -13.56 7.91
C LEU A 42 -14.66 -12.83 9.13
N PRO A 43 -14.53 -11.49 9.11
CA PRO A 43 -13.96 -10.75 10.22
C PRO A 43 -14.86 -10.82 11.44
N ARG A 44 -14.24 -10.94 12.63
CA ARG A 44 -14.94 -10.73 13.91
C ARG A 44 -15.12 -9.23 14.16
N ARG A 45 -16.14 -8.88 14.95
CA ARG A 45 -16.33 -7.51 15.46
C ARG A 45 -15.07 -7.05 16.20
N TYR A 46 -14.66 -5.81 15.95
CA TYR A 46 -13.57 -5.12 16.63
C TYR A 46 -14.17 -4.06 17.56
N PRO A 47 -14.12 -4.23 18.89
CA PRO A 47 -14.76 -3.31 19.85
C PRO A 47 -13.93 -2.05 20.10
N GLY A 48 -13.37 -1.49 19.02
CA GLY A 48 -12.48 -0.34 19.07
C GLY A 48 -12.73 0.61 17.92
N ARG A 49 -11.87 1.61 17.81
CA ARG A 49 -11.95 2.65 16.79
C ARG A 49 -11.13 2.28 15.55
N ILE A 50 -11.70 2.49 14.37
CA ILE A 50 -11.01 2.36 13.09
C ILE A 50 -10.97 3.72 12.38
N ALA A 51 -9.78 4.13 11.96
CA ALA A 51 -9.60 5.26 11.03
C ALA A 51 -9.46 4.71 9.60
N VAL A 52 -10.36 5.13 8.70
CA VAL A 52 -10.37 4.75 7.29
C VAL A 52 -9.85 5.92 6.46
N ILE A 53 -8.60 5.83 5.99
CA ILE A 53 -8.06 6.76 5.01
C ILE A 53 -8.51 6.30 3.63
N ARG A 54 -9.46 7.02 3.05
CA ARG A 54 -10.18 6.66 1.82
C ARG A 54 -9.74 7.56 0.67
N ALA A 55 -9.38 6.95 -0.45
CA ALA A 55 -9.10 7.68 -1.68
C ALA A 55 -10.38 8.37 -2.19
N ALA A 56 -10.30 9.64 -2.57
CA ALA A 56 -11.44 10.47 -2.94
C ALA A 56 -12.20 9.90 -4.16
N GLU A 57 -11.48 9.29 -5.09
CA GLU A 57 -12.02 8.70 -6.32
C GLU A 57 -12.51 7.26 -6.13
N THR A 58 -12.59 6.76 -4.88
CA THR A 58 -13.14 5.43 -4.60
C THR A 58 -14.63 5.39 -4.95
N HIS A 59 -15.01 4.53 -5.88
CA HIS A 59 -16.41 4.24 -6.19
C HIS A 59 -16.98 3.20 -5.22
N SER A 60 -17.64 3.67 -4.17
CA SER A 60 -18.36 2.83 -3.21
C SER A 60 -19.58 3.58 -2.66
N ALA A 61 -20.72 2.91 -2.60
CA ALA A 61 -21.94 3.44 -1.99
C ALA A 61 -21.82 3.61 -0.46
N ARG A 62 -20.86 2.93 0.17
CA ARG A 62 -20.59 3.04 1.60
C ARG A 62 -19.40 3.97 1.84
N PRO A 63 -19.59 5.16 2.45
CA PRO A 63 -18.51 6.11 2.69
C PRO A 63 -17.39 5.54 3.57
N ASP A 64 -17.73 4.65 4.50
CA ASP A 64 -16.85 3.95 5.43
C ASP A 64 -16.33 2.62 4.88
N LEU A 65 -16.62 2.28 3.62
CA LEU A 65 -16.27 1.01 2.98
C LEU A 65 -16.78 -0.25 3.73
N GLY A 66 -17.80 -0.09 4.58
CA GLY A 66 -18.42 -1.17 5.36
C GLY A 66 -17.82 -1.39 6.75
N TRP A 67 -16.81 -0.63 7.16
CA TRP A 67 -16.14 -0.80 8.46
C TRP A 67 -17.05 -0.52 9.66
N ALA A 68 -18.09 0.32 9.53
CA ALA A 68 -19.04 0.64 10.59
C ALA A 68 -19.89 -0.56 11.02
N SER A 69 -19.97 -1.61 10.18
CA SER A 69 -20.62 -2.87 10.57
C SER A 69 -19.76 -3.72 11.52
N LEU A 70 -18.45 -3.47 11.56
CA LEU A 70 -17.47 -4.30 12.28
C LEU A 70 -16.84 -3.59 13.48
N ALA A 71 -16.89 -2.27 13.56
CA ALA A 71 -16.27 -1.48 14.63
C ALA A 71 -17.30 -0.75 15.49
N ASP A 72 -16.89 -0.35 16.70
CA ASP A 72 -17.71 0.51 17.56
C ASP A 72 -17.66 1.97 17.09
N GLU A 73 -16.50 2.40 16.59
CA GLU A 73 -16.29 3.75 16.08
C GLU A 73 -15.52 3.72 14.76
N VAL A 74 -15.98 4.50 13.77
CA VAL A 74 -15.30 4.64 12.49
C VAL A 74 -15.16 6.11 12.11
N GLU A 75 -13.94 6.53 11.82
CA GLU A 75 -13.62 7.87 11.31
C GLU A 75 -13.11 7.75 9.88
N VAL A 76 -13.77 8.44 8.94
CA VAL A 76 -13.38 8.41 7.52
C VAL A 76 -12.64 9.68 7.16
N HIS A 77 -11.59 9.51 6.36
CA HIS A 77 -10.63 10.56 6.06
C HIS A 77 -10.26 10.51 4.58
N LEU A 78 -10.69 11.52 3.81
CA LEU A 78 -10.42 11.55 2.38
C LEU A 78 -8.98 12.00 2.07
N VAL A 79 -8.39 11.39 1.05
CA VAL A 79 -7.11 11.78 0.41
C VAL A 79 -7.27 11.80 -1.11
N PRO A 80 -6.50 12.60 -1.86
CA PRO A 80 -6.61 12.66 -3.33
C PRO A 80 -6.28 11.34 -4.02
N GLY A 81 -6.79 11.17 -5.25
CA GLY A 81 -6.56 10.01 -6.11
C GLY A 81 -7.54 8.85 -5.90
N ASP A 82 -7.20 7.75 -6.55
CA ASP A 82 -7.84 6.44 -6.50
C ASP A 82 -7.10 5.47 -5.55
N HIS A 83 -7.50 4.19 -5.54
CA HIS A 83 -6.91 3.15 -4.71
C HIS A 83 -5.37 3.07 -4.81
N LEU A 84 -4.81 3.17 -6.02
CA LEU A 84 -3.38 3.07 -6.26
C LEU A 84 -2.71 4.46 -6.23
N THR A 85 -3.32 5.47 -6.84
CA THR A 85 -2.70 6.82 -6.91
C THR A 85 -2.66 7.51 -5.55
N SER A 86 -3.59 7.22 -4.64
CA SER A 86 -3.54 7.73 -3.27
C SER A 86 -2.25 7.34 -2.52
N ILE A 87 -1.72 6.14 -2.75
CA ILE A 87 -0.52 5.64 -2.07
C ILE A 87 0.77 5.78 -2.88
N THR A 88 0.68 6.02 -4.20
CA THR A 88 1.85 6.16 -5.09
C THR A 88 2.16 7.60 -5.48
N ARG A 89 1.13 8.45 -5.63
CA ARG A 89 1.26 9.86 -6.03
C ARG A 89 0.89 10.84 -4.92
N HIS A 90 0.03 10.41 -3.99
CA HIS A 90 -0.45 11.24 -2.87
C HIS A 90 -0.03 10.67 -1.50
N ALA A 91 1.08 9.93 -1.46
CA ALA A 91 1.59 9.29 -0.24
C ALA A 91 1.83 10.29 0.91
N GLU A 92 2.20 11.53 0.60
CA GLU A 92 2.36 12.60 1.59
C GLU A 92 1.04 12.91 2.30
N ALA A 93 -0.05 13.10 1.55
CA ALA A 93 -1.38 13.35 2.12
C ALA A 93 -1.87 12.16 2.99
N VAL A 94 -1.59 10.92 2.57
CA VAL A 94 -1.85 9.72 3.39
C VAL A 94 -1.04 9.77 4.68
N GLY A 95 0.25 10.11 4.59
CA GLY A 95 1.14 10.21 5.74
C GLY A 95 0.73 11.29 6.74
N GLU A 96 0.33 12.47 6.27
CA GLU A 96 -0.21 13.54 7.11
C GLU A 96 -1.45 13.09 7.86
N ARG A 97 -2.38 12.45 7.16
CA ARG A 97 -3.62 11.98 7.77
C ARG A 97 -3.37 10.88 8.79
N LEU A 98 -2.49 9.92 8.46
CA LEU A 98 -2.06 8.88 9.40
C LEU A 98 -1.44 9.48 10.66
N ARG A 99 -0.53 10.44 10.54
CA ARG A 99 0.07 11.12 11.70
C ARG A 99 -0.98 11.83 12.56
N ALA A 100 -1.99 12.46 11.94
CA ALA A 100 -3.07 13.10 12.68
C ALA A 100 -3.89 12.09 13.49
N CYS A 101 -4.26 10.93 12.90
CA CYS A 101 -4.97 9.86 13.60
C CYS A 101 -4.18 9.36 14.81
N LEU A 102 -2.89 9.08 14.63
CA LEU A 102 -2.01 8.55 15.68
C LEU A 102 -1.80 9.55 16.83
N ARG A 103 -1.69 10.85 16.54
CA ARG A 103 -1.62 11.87 17.59
C ARG A 103 -2.94 12.00 18.35
N GLY A 104 -4.06 11.97 17.64
CA GLY A 104 -5.40 12.01 18.27
C GLY A 104 -5.65 10.85 19.23
N THR A 105 -5.05 9.68 18.98
CA THR A 105 -5.09 8.54 19.90
C THR A 105 -4.17 8.69 21.12
N GLN A 106 -3.08 9.45 21.01
CA GLN A 106 -2.09 9.58 22.06
C GLN A 106 -2.38 10.73 23.05
N SER A 107 -3.29 11.64 22.69
CA SER A 107 -3.75 12.74 23.53
C SER A 107 -5.07 12.46 24.30
N ARG A 108 -5.57 11.23 24.26
CA ARG A 108 -6.73 10.76 25.03
C ARG A 108 -6.29 9.76 26.08
#